data_AF-A0A532THL0-F1
#
_entry.id   AF-A0A532THL0-F1
#
_cell.length_a   1.000
_cell.length_b   1.000
_cell.length_c   1.000
_cell.angle_alpha   90.00
_cell.angle_beta   90.00
_cell.angle_gamma   90.00
#
_symmetry.space_group_name_H-M   'P 1'
#
loop_
_entity.id
_entity.type
_entity.pdbx_description
1 polymer ?
#
loop_
_entity_poly.entity_id
_entity_poly.type
_entity_poly.pdbx_seq_one_letter_code
_entity_poly.pdbx_strand_id
1 'polypeptide(L)' 'MKNNKENEDDYLDTFKKMLLELSQSYKEFPLSIIELIAENYNIPDKELKILIRNLHKNKMLILKNNLFLFNF' A
#
# COMPACT_ATOMS: atom_id res chain seq x y z
N MET A 1 -3.40 18.85 20.75
CA MET A 1 -3.71 17.62 19.98
C MET A 1 -4.35 18.06 18.67
N LYS A 2 -3.61 18.05 17.56
CA LYS A 2 -4.14 18.40 16.23
C LYS A 2 -3.74 17.30 15.23
N ASN A 3 -4.78 16.58 14.81
CA ASN A 3 -5.06 15.97 13.51
C ASN A 3 -3.96 15.13 12.83
N ASN A 4 -3.86 13.85 13.21
CA ASN A 4 -3.20 12.82 12.39
C ASN A 4 -4.06 12.31 11.21
N LYS A 5 -5.25 12.88 10.98
CA LYS A 5 -6.20 12.42 9.95
C LYS A 5 -6.04 13.14 8.60
N GLU A 6 -5.38 14.29 8.55
CA GLU A 6 -5.28 15.09 7.32
C GLU A 6 -4.22 14.57 6.33
N ASN A 7 -3.31 13.68 6.76
CA ASN A 7 -2.24 13.15 5.90
C ASN A 7 -2.52 11.75 5.31
N GLU A 8 -3.50 11.02 5.82
CA GLU A 8 -3.81 9.66 5.33
C GLU A 8 -4.44 9.68 3.93
N ASP A 9 -5.18 10.74 3.59
CA ASP A 9 -5.86 10.86 2.30
C ASP A 9 -4.90 11.18 1.14
N ASP A 10 -3.84 11.97 1.36
CA ASP A 10 -2.96 12.46 0.29
C ASP A 10 -2.21 11.34 -0.46
N TYR A 11 -1.90 10.24 0.23
CA TYR A 11 -1.15 9.13 -0.36
C TYR A 11 -2.02 7.89 -0.64
N LEU A 12 -3.26 7.84 -0.16
CA LEU A 12 -4.11 6.65 -0.26
C LEU A 12 -4.43 6.31 -1.72
N ASP A 13 -4.84 7.29 -2.51
CA ASP A 13 -5.21 7.07 -3.91
C ASP A 13 -3.99 6.71 -4.75
N THR A 14 -2.85 7.39 -4.51
CA THR A 14 -1.57 7.06 -5.12
C THR A 14 -1.14 5.63 -4.79
N PHE A 15 -1.27 5.22 -3.53
CA PHE A 15 -0.94 3.86 -3.09
C PHE A 15 -1.86 2.80 -3.69
N LYS A 16 -3.16 3.04 -3.75
CA LYS A 16 -4.12 2.13 -4.41
C LYS A 16 -3.82 1.99 -5.91
N LYS A 17 -3.49 3.10 -6.59
CA LYS A 17 -3.09 3.09 -8.00
C LYS A 17 -1.83 2.26 -8.20
N MET A 18 -0.81 2.47 -7.37
CA MET A 18 0.42 1.68 -7.39
C MET A 18 0.15 0.18 -7.20
N LEU A 19 -0.66 -0.19 -6.20
CA LEU A 19 -1.03 -1.59 -5.94
C LEU A 19 -1.85 -2.20 -7.09
N LEU A 20 -2.70 -1.42 -7.74
CA LEU A 20 -3.45 -1.86 -8.92
C LEU A 20 -2.50 -2.18 -10.08
N GLU A 21 -1.56 -1.28 -10.41
CA GLU A 21 -0.57 -1.48 -11.47
C GLU A 21 0.35 -2.68 -11.16
N LEU A 22 0.72 -2.84 -9.90
CA LEU A 22 1.42 -4.02 -9.41
C LEU A 22 0.61 -5.31 -9.61
N SER A 23 -0.67 -5.31 -9.24
CA SER A 23 -1.56 -6.47 -9.35
C SER A 23 -1.83 -6.90 -10.79
N GLN A 24 -1.78 -5.95 -11.74
CA GLN A 24 -1.91 -6.22 -13.17
C GLN A 24 -0.65 -6.89 -13.74
N SER A 25 0.52 -6.57 -13.18
CA SER A 25 1.80 -7.16 -13.59
C SER A 25 2.09 -8.49 -12.90
N TYR A 26 1.71 -8.59 -11.62
CA TYR A 26 1.96 -9.72 -10.74
C TYR A 26 0.69 -10.03 -9.93
N LYS A 27 0.24 -11.29 -9.97
CA LYS A 27 -0.94 -11.70 -9.20
C LYS A 27 -0.73 -11.55 -7.68
N GLU A 28 0.47 -11.83 -7.18
CA GLU A 28 0.86 -11.71 -5.77
C GLU A 28 2.30 -11.16 -5.71
N PHE A 29 2.63 -10.37 -4.70
CA PHE A 29 3.94 -9.70 -4.61
C PHE A 29 4.45 -9.57 -3.17
N PRO A 30 5.76 -9.71 -2.90
CA PRO A 30 6.31 -9.59 -1.56
C PRO A 30 6.34 -8.14 -1.08
N LEU A 31 6.47 -7.94 0.24
CA LEU A 31 6.59 -6.60 0.86
C LEU A 31 7.70 -5.76 0.21
N SER A 32 8.85 -6.38 -0.05
CA SER A 32 10.02 -5.69 -0.60
C SER A 32 9.75 -5.04 -1.96
N ILE A 33 8.83 -5.59 -2.76
CA ILE A 33 8.42 -5.01 -4.04
C ILE A 33 7.50 -3.80 -3.83
N ILE A 34 6.63 -3.85 -2.83
CA ILE A 34 5.80 -2.70 -2.45
C ILE A 34 6.70 -1.55 -1.99
N GLU A 35 7.67 -1.83 -1.12
CA GLU A 35 8.64 -0.85 -0.61
C GLU A 35 9.47 -0.23 -1.74
N LEU A 36 10.05 -1.06 -2.61
CA LEU A 36 10.84 -0.60 -3.76
C LEU A 36 10.06 0.30 -4.70
N ILE A 37 8.80 -0.05 -5.01
CA ILE A 37 8.02 0.72 -5.97
C ILE A 37 7.45 1.98 -5.32
N ALA A 38 7.12 1.96 -4.02
CA ALA A 38 6.63 3.13 -3.30
C ALA A 38 7.59 4.33 -3.38
N GLU A 39 8.90 4.09 -3.44
CA GLU A 39 9.92 5.12 -3.68
C GLU A 39 9.65 5.88 -5.00
N ASN A 40 9.27 5.17 -6.07
CA ASN A 40 8.96 5.79 -7.38
C ASN A 40 7.68 6.63 -7.37
N TYR A 41 6.78 6.41 -6.40
CA TYR A 41 5.54 7.17 -6.23
C TYR A 41 5.69 8.27 -5.17
N ASN A 42 6.91 8.51 -4.67
CA ASN A 42 7.20 9.48 -3.61
C ASN A 42 6.38 9.24 -2.33
N ILE A 43 6.05 7.99 -2.01
CA ILE A 43 5.34 7.64 -0.78
C ILE A 43 6.40 7.44 0.33
N PRO A 44 6.42 8.27 1.38
CA PRO A 44 7.39 8.11 2.46
C PRO A 44 7.18 6.80 3.25
N ASP A 45 8.26 6.14 3.68
CA ASP A 45 8.22 4.87 4.45
C ASP A 45 7.25 4.89 5.63
N LYS A 46 7.18 6.02 6.34
CA LYS A 46 6.29 6.18 7.49
C LYS A 46 4.83 6.08 7.06
N GLU A 47 4.46 6.75 5.97
CA GLU A 47 3.10 6.72 5.43
C GLU A 47 2.81 5.36 4.79
N LEU A 48 3.77 4.78 4.08
CA LEU A 48 3.64 3.43 3.50
C LEU A 48 3.25 2.38 4.55
N LYS A 49 3.90 2.38 5.71
CA LYS A 49 3.59 1.45 6.81
C LYS A 49 2.17 1.66 7.36
N ILE A 50 1.70 2.90 7.43
CA ILE A 50 0.33 3.23 7.85
C ILE A 50 -0.67 2.71 6.81
N LEU A 51 -0.42 2.98 5.52
CA LEU A 51 -1.28 2.58 4.41
C LEU A 51 -1.39 1.06 4.27
N ILE A 52 -0.27 0.32 4.29
CA ILE A 52 -0.26 -1.15 4.28
C ILE A 52 -1.12 -1.68 5.43
N ARG A 53 -0.92 -1.15 6.64
CA ARG A 53 -1.67 -1.59 7.82
C ARG A 53 -3.16 -1.32 7.67
N ASN A 54 -3.54 -0.16 7.14
CA ASN A 54 -4.94 0.22 6.95
C ASN A 54 -5.63 -0.64 5.88
N LEU A 55 -5.01 -0.83 4.72
CA LEU A 55 -5.56 -1.67 3.66
C LEU A 55 -5.64 -3.14 4.09
N HIS A 56 -4.67 -3.62 4.88
CA HIS A 56 -4.72 -4.97 5.46
C HIS A 56 -5.87 -5.14 6.44
N LYS A 57 -6.10 -4.18 7.35
CA LYS A 57 -7.26 -4.18 8.26
C LYS A 57 -8.59 -4.22 7.50
N ASN A 58 -8.67 -3.51 6.39
CA ASN A 58 -9.87 -3.43 5.56
C ASN A 58 -9.98 -4.57 4.53
N LYS A 59 -9.09 -5.56 4.57
CA LYS A 59 -9.05 -6.71 3.63
C LYS A 59 -8.90 -6.33 2.15
N MET A 60 -8.41 -5.12 1.87
CA MET A 60 -8.04 -4.68 0.52
C MET A 60 -6.63 -5.17 0.14
N LEU A 61 -5.78 -5.44 1.13
CA LEU A 61 -4.46 -6.03 0.91
C LEU A 61 -4.34 -7.29 1.77
N ILE A 62 -4.33 -8.46 1.14
CA ILE A 62 -4.37 -9.76 1.81
C ILE A 62 -2.96 -10.34 1.83
N LEU A 63 -2.45 -10.71 3.02
CA LEU A 63 -1.17 -11.42 3.15
C LEU A 63 -1.41 -12.94 3.15
N LYS A 64 -0.83 -13.65 2.18
CA LYS A 64 -0.88 -15.11 2.05
C LYS A 64 0.50 -15.63 1.66
N ASN A 65 1.02 -16.62 2.39
CA ASN A 65 2.33 -17.23 2.11
C ASN A 65 3.47 -16.19 1.94
N ASN A 66 3.48 -15.15 2.79
CA ASN A 66 4.42 -14.01 2.74
C ASN A 66 4.32 -13.13 1.48
N LEU A 67 3.27 -13.29 0.67
CA LEU A 67 2.98 -12.46 -0.48
C LEU A 67 1.68 -11.68 -0.26
N PHE A 68 1.65 -10.46 -0.74
CA PHE A 68 0.46 -9.62 -0.76
C PHE A 68 -0.32 -9.82 -2.05
N LEU A 69 -1.64 -9.91 -1.89
CA LEU A 69 -2.63 -9.86 -2.95
C LEU A 69 -3.46 -8.59 -2.76
N PHE A 70 -3.54 -7.76 -3.78
CA PHE A 70 -4.44 -6.61 -3.78
C PHE A 70 -5.84 -7.06 -4.20
N ASN A 71 -6.83 -6.76 -3.37
CA ASN A 71 -8.22 -7.20 -3.50
C ASN A 71 -9.11 -5.95 -3.63
N PHE A 72 -9.68 -5.76 -4.83
CA PHE A 72 -10.48 -4.59 -5.21
C PHE A 72 -11.98 -4.89 -5.11
#